data_AF-A0A0A3XTT8-F1
#
_entry.id   AF-A0A0A3XTT8-F1
#
_cell.length_a   1.000
_cell.length_b   1.000
_cell.length_c   1.000
_cell.angle_alpha   90.00
_cell.angle_beta   90.00
_cell.angle_gamma   90.00
#
_symmetry.space_group_name_H-M   'P 1'
#
loop_
_entity.id
_entity.type
_entity.pdbx_description
1 polymer ?
#
loop_
_entity_poly.entity_id
_entity_poly.type
_entity_poly.pdbx_seq_one_letter_code
_entity_poly.pdbx_strand_id
1 'polypeptide(L)'
;MLGIPHIAHGSRTVALERVGDCEISMFEALGAGSSESPLFWIELFDLSVHSSLDSRGCHNMRDAVAAFEDFAAQASRLAEAPLCAEGETAG
;
A
#
# COMPACT_ATOMS: atom_id res chain seq x y z
N MET A 1 1.45 -14.46 -11.97
CA MET A 1 -0.02 -14.53 -12.09
C MET A 1 -0.56 -13.44 -11.16
N LEU A 2 -0.89 -12.26 -11.69
CA LEU A 2 -1.45 -11.17 -10.89
C LEU A 2 -2.86 -11.59 -10.49
N GLY A 3 -3.03 -11.92 -9.21
CA GLY A 3 -4.30 -12.37 -8.65
C GLY A 3 -5.37 -11.30 -8.84
N ILE A 4 -6.54 -11.73 -9.31
CA ILE A 4 -7.70 -10.87 -9.47
C ILE A 4 -8.02 -10.29 -8.08
N PRO A 5 -8.08 -8.96 -7.91
CA PRO A 5 -8.33 -8.35 -6.62
C PRO A 5 -9.69 -8.81 -6.08
N HIS A 6 -9.68 -9.33 -4.86
CA HIS A 6 -10.88 -9.78 -4.15
C HIS A 6 -11.84 -8.59 -3.98
N ILE A 7 -12.92 -8.59 -4.76
CA ILE A 7 -14.00 -7.59 -4.68
C ILE A 7 -14.87 -7.94 -3.48
N ALA A 8 -14.41 -7.64 -2.27
CA ALA A 8 -15.25 -7.64 -1.08
C ALA A 8 -16.11 -6.36 -1.10
N HIS A 9 -17.34 -6.52 -1.59
CA HIS A 9 -18.46 -5.58 -1.48
C HIS A 9 -18.16 -4.10 -1.81
N GLY A 10 -18.05 -3.81 -3.11
CA GLY A 10 -18.37 -2.48 -3.64
C GLY A 10 -17.22 -1.48 -3.82
N SER A 11 -16.00 -1.80 -3.39
CA SER A 11 -14.80 -1.03 -3.75
C SER A 11 -13.95 -1.83 -4.73
N ARG A 12 -13.59 -1.22 -5.87
CA ARG A 12 -12.66 -1.80 -6.84
C ARG A 12 -11.24 -1.54 -6.36
N THR A 13 -10.51 -2.60 -6.04
CA THR A 13 -9.07 -2.54 -5.74
C THR A 13 -8.26 -2.98 -6.96
N VAL A 14 -7.06 -2.43 -7.14
CA VAL A 14 -6.08 -2.80 -8.17
C VAL A 14 -4.71 -2.79 -7.53
N ALA A 15 -4.01 -3.93 -7.53
CA ALA A 15 -2.62 -3.99 -7.12
C ALA A 15 -1.73 -3.28 -8.16
N LEU A 16 -0.89 -2.36 -7.70
CA LEU A 16 -0.01 -1.55 -8.55
C LEU A 16 1.40 -2.15 -8.61
N GLU A 17 1.98 -2.44 -7.45
CA GLU A 17 3.33 -2.98 -7.31
C GLU A 17 3.48 -3.80 -6.03
N ARG A 18 4.43 -4.74 -6.01
CA ARG A 18 4.84 -5.47 -4.81
C ARG A 18 6.35 -5.34 -4.62
N VAL A 19 6.77 -4.96 -3.42
CA VAL A 19 8.17 -4.80 -3.03
C VAL A 19 8.41 -5.60 -1.75
N GLY A 20 9.10 -6.74 -1.87
CA GLY A 20 9.26 -7.69 -0.77
C GLY A 20 7.91 -8.19 -0.24
N ASP A 21 7.70 -8.01 1.06
CA ASP A 21 6.46 -8.36 1.76
C ASP A 21 5.44 -7.21 1.80
N CYS A 22 5.70 -6.10 1.11
CA CYS A 22 4.76 -5.00 0.98
C CYS A 22 4.06 -5.03 -0.39
N GLU A 23 2.75 -4.73 -0.41
CA GLU A 23 1.98 -4.47 -1.62
C GLU A 23 1.50 -3.02 -1.64
N ILE A 24 1.63 -2.36 -2.80
CA ILE A 24 1.05 -1.06 -3.06
C ILE A 24 -0.19 -1.27 -3.93
N SER A 25 -1.34 -0.86 -3.41
CA SER A 25 -2.64 -1.09 -4.04
C SER A 25 -3.44 0.20 -4.13
N MET A 26 -4.22 0.35 -5.19
CA MET A 26 -5.16 1.45 -5.40
C MET A 26 -6.58 0.95 -5.21
N PHE A 27 -7.43 1.68 -4.51
CA PHE A 27 -8.85 1.32 -4.39
C PHE A 27 -9.79 2.52 -4.45
N GLU A 28 -11.00 2.26 -4.94
CA GLU A 28 -12.04 3.26 -5.10
C GLU A 28 -12.51 3.81 -3.73
N ALA A 29 -12.56 5.13 -3.61
CA ALA A 29 -13.13 5.79 -2.44
C ALA A 29 -14.66 5.72 -2.49
N LEU A 30 -15.28 5.07 -1.51
CA LEU A 30 -16.74 5.05 -1.40
C LEU A 30 -17.25 6.47 -1.12
N GLY A 31 -18.03 7.04 -2.04
CA GLY A 31 -18.63 8.37 -1.88
C GLY A 31 -17.91 9.52 -2.59
N ALA A 32 -17.32 9.28 -3.76
CA ALA A 32 -16.78 10.31 -4.68
C ALA A 32 -17.86 11.25 -5.29
N GLY A 33 -18.79 11.74 -4.46
CA GLY A 33 -19.87 12.67 -4.83
C GLY A 33 -19.70 14.10 -4.30
N SER A 34 -18.67 14.35 -3.49
CA SER A 34 -18.29 15.68 -3.00
C SER A 34 -16.92 16.06 -3.56
N SER A 35 -16.74 17.32 -3.95
CA SER A 35 -15.46 17.82 -4.49
C SER A 35 -14.30 17.74 -3.50
N GLU A 36 -14.59 17.56 -2.20
CA GLU A 36 -13.58 17.44 -1.15
C GLU A 36 -13.18 15.99 -0.86
N SER A 37 -13.96 15.01 -1.32
CA SER A 37 -13.63 13.60 -1.15
C SER A 37 -12.53 13.18 -2.14
N PRO A 38 -11.54 12.35 -1.72
CA PRO A 38 -10.58 11.78 -2.65
C PRO A 38 -11.30 10.90 -3.68
N LEU A 39 -10.80 10.86 -4.91
CA LEU A 39 -11.34 10.03 -5.98
C LEU A 39 -11.05 8.54 -5.72
N PHE A 40 -9.87 8.26 -5.21
CA PHE A 40 -9.41 6.92 -4.86
C PHE A 40 -8.34 7.03 -3.77
N TRP A 41 -8.00 5.89 -3.19
CA TRP A 41 -6.94 5.75 -2.22
C TRP A 41 -5.81 4.92 -2.81
N ILE A 42 -4.59 5.23 -2.40
CA ILE A 42 -3.46 4.31 -2.51
C ILE A 42 -3.11 3.85 -1.11
N GLU A 43 -2.83 2.56 -0.96
CA GLU A 43 -2.45 1.94 0.29
C GLU A 43 -1.16 1.15 0.12
N LEU A 44 -0.32 1.25 1.14
CA LEU A 44 0.82 0.39 1.37
C LEU A 44 0.42 -0.65 2.42
N PHE A 45 0.40 -1.91 2.03
CA PHE A 45 -0.04 -3.02 2.86
C PHE A 45 1.10 -3.98 3.15
N ASP A 46 1.31 -4.33 4.41
CA ASP A 46 2.25 -5.36 4.84
C ASP A 46 1.57 -6.73 4.79
N LEU A 47 2.04 -7.58 3.87
CA LEU A 47 1.54 -8.93 3.66
C LEU A 47 2.02 -9.90 4.76
N SER A 48 3.11 -9.60 5.47
CA SER A 48 3.65 -10.48 6.52
C SER A 48 2.77 -10.48 7.77
N VAL A 49 2.29 -9.30 8.17
CA VAL A 49 1.40 -9.11 9.33
C VAL A 49 -0.07 -8.89 8.92
N HIS A 50 -0.34 -8.91 7.61
CA HIS A 50 -1.67 -8.65 7.05
C HIS A 50 -2.29 -7.34 7.57
N SER A 51 -1.54 -6.24 7.48
CA SER A 51 -1.97 -4.94 8.00
C SER A 51 -1.65 -3.79 7.05
N SER A 52 -2.52 -2.78 7.03
CA SER A 52 -2.28 -1.52 6.32
C SER A 52 -1.20 -0.72 7.07
N LEU A 53 -0.11 -0.38 6.38
CA LEU A 53 0.98 0.44 6.92
C LEU A 53 0.68 1.93 6.77
N ASP A 54 0.21 2.34 5.60
CA ASP A 54 -0.17 3.72 5.30
C ASP A 54 -1.21 3.73 4.17
N SER A 55 -2.06 4.75 4.15
CA SER A 55 -3.03 4.98 3.08
C SER A 55 -3.20 6.46 2.81
N ARG A 56 -3.32 6.82 1.52
CA ARG A 56 -3.41 8.21 1.07
C ARG A 56 -4.54 8.40 0.08
N GLY A 57 -5.46 9.28 0.44
CA GLY A 57 -6.52 9.73 -0.46
C GLY A 57 -5.95 10.65 -1.54
N CYS A 58 -6.29 10.37 -2.80
CA CYS A 58 -5.81 11.11 -3.96
C CYS A 58 -6.99 11.80 -4.65
N HIS A 59 -6.89 13.11 -4.87
CA HIS A 59 -7.91 13.89 -5.59
C HIS A 59 -7.63 13.91 -7.10
N ASN A 60 -6.41 13.55 -7.51
CA ASN A 60 -6.00 13.44 -8.90
C ASN A 60 -4.82 12.48 -9.07
N MET A 61 -4.41 12.21 -10.32
CA MET A 61 -3.31 11.28 -10.61
C MET A 61 -1.92 11.81 -10.23
N ARG A 62 -1.71 13.12 -10.09
CA ARG A 62 -0.44 13.66 -9.59
C ARG A 62 -0.25 13.28 -8.12
N ASP A 63 -1.30 13.39 -7.31
CA ASP A 63 -1.28 12.97 -5.91
C ASP A 63 -0.97 11.47 -5.82
N ALA A 64 -1.54 10.69 -6.74
CA ALA A 64 -1.35 9.25 -6.85
C ALA A 64 0.11 8.87 -7.15
N VAL A 65 0.74 9.54 -8.13
CA VAL A 65 2.15 9.31 -8.47
C VAL A 65 3.04 9.64 -7.28
N ALA A 66 2.81 10.77 -6.62
CA ALA A 66 3.59 11.16 -5.44
C ALA A 66 3.43 10.16 -4.29
N ALA A 67 2.20 9.74 -3.99
CA ALA A 67 1.93 8.73 -2.96
C ALA A 67 2.58 7.38 -3.29
N PHE A 68 2.53 6.96 -4.56
CA PHE A 68 3.16 5.74 -5.01
C PHE A 68 4.69 5.79 -4.87
N GLU A 69 5.34 6.86 -5.30
CA GLU A 69 6.79 7.04 -5.16
C GLU A 69 7.23 7.00 -3.69
N ASP A 70 6.49 7.68 -2.80
CA ASP A 70 6.73 7.65 -1.36
C ASP A 70 6.59 6.24 -0.78
N PHE A 71 5.54 5.50 -1.16
CA PHE A 71 5.30 4.13 -0.71
C PHE A 71 6.30 3.14 -1.28
N ALA A 72 6.72 3.28 -2.52
CA ALA A 72 7.77 2.46 -3.12
C ALA A 72 9.09 2.66 -2.38
N ALA A 73 9.44 3.90 -2.04
CA ALA A 73 10.61 4.21 -1.22
C ALA A 73 10.48 3.62 0.19
N GLN A 74 9.31 3.69 0.82
CA GLN A 74 9.06 3.09 2.14
C GLN A 74 9.16 1.57 2.11
N ALA A 75 8.50 0.92 1.15
CA ALA A 75 8.52 -0.52 0.97
C ALA A 75 9.93 -1.03 0.70
N SER A 76 10.72 -0.30 -0.11
CA SER A 76 12.13 -0.60 -0.34
C SER A 76 12.93 -0.54 0.96
N ARG A 77 12.74 0.50 1.79
CA ARG A 77 13.41 0.60 3.10
C ARG A 77 13.02 -0.54 4.04
N LEU A 78 11.78 -1.01 4.00
CA LEU A 78 11.30 -2.13 4.81
C LEU A 78 11.86 -3.46 4.31
N ALA A 79 11.98 -3.65 3.00
CA ALA A 79 12.57 -4.84 2.39
C ALA A 79 14.08 -4.93 2.64
N GLU A 80 14.78 -3.79 2.64
CA GLU A 80 16.21 -3.70 2.91
C GLU A 80 16.55 -3.69 4.41
N ALA A 81 15.56 -3.49 5.29
CA ALA A 81 15.77 -3.61 6.73
C ALA A 81 16.14 -5.06 7.04
N PRO A 82 17.38 -5.35 7.47
CA PRO A 82 17.75 -6.70 7.82
C PRO A 82 16.88 -7.14 9.00
N LEU A 83 16.40 -8.38 8.98
CA LEU A 83 15.99 -9.12 10.16
C LEU A 83 17.19 -9.28 11.11
N CYS A 84 17.69 -8.18 11.66
CA CYS A 84 18.72 -8.17 12.69
C CYS A 84 18.04 -7.87 14.02
N ALA A 85 17.28 -8.85 14.49
CA ALA A 85 17.00 -8.99 15.91
C ALA A 85 16.77 -10.47 16.29
N GLU A 86 17.56 -11.41 15.77
CA GLU A 86 17.71 -12.74 16.38
C GLU A 86 19.17 -13.22 16.30
N GLY A 87 19.76 -13.49 17.47
CA GLY A 87 21.10 -14.07 17.72
C GLY A 87 22.22 -13.03 17.86
N GLU A 88 23.12 -12.98 18.86
CA GLU A 88 23.54 -13.91 19.93
C GLU A 88 24.49 -13.07 20.85
N THR A 89 24.61 -13.25 22.17
CA THR A 89 25.60 -14.16 22.76
C THR A 89 25.45 -14.24 24.29
N ALA A 90 25.72 -15.44 24.78
CA ALA A 90 25.84 -15.84 26.18
C ALA A 90 26.80 -14.98 27.02
N GLY A 91 26.48 -14.88 28.31
CA GLY A 91 27.38 -14.58 29.41
C GLY A 91 26.99 -15.41 30.61
#